data_AF-A0A1Z4R9E9-F1
#
_entry.id   AF-A0A1Z4R9E9-F1
#
_cell.length_a   1.000
_cell.length_b   1.000
_cell.length_c   1.000
_cell.angle_alpha   90.00
_cell.angle_beta   90.00
_cell.angle_gamma   90.00
#
_symmetry.space_group_name_H-M   'P 1'
#
loop_
_entity.id
_entity.type
_entity.pdbx_description
1 polymer ?
#
loop_
_entity_poly.entity_id
_entity_poly.type
_entity_poly.pdbx_seq_one_letter_code
_entity_poly.pdbx_strand_id
1 'polypeptide(L)'
;MDILAEFRKGGIAMYPLAVLSVLVVSVILERLWFWLRLLNQEKQIVTRVLEAAREDWTIARDIAQRAMDQPIGRFLFAPLNLPKADAETFRLALESSADHELSGMRRGDKLLEAAIALAPLLGLFGTVTGLIQSLRGIKIGDLVEPESIARVTGGIGESLYSTATGMVVAIVSLAFYRLFQAFIFNQVRIFQRAGNDLELLYRQSPPNYDLLRLSAETQNSERYSAANYPTEITPATTPNPTTSETTTTQDSFNYPRRRPQRNFGEPYEASTDNNSPDSENS
;
A
#
# COMPACT_ATOMS: atom_id res chain seq x y z
N MET A 1 8.36 28.85 25.75
CA MET A 1 7.47 27.84 26.38
C MET A 1 8.22 26.52 26.37
N ASP A 2 8.62 26.03 27.54
CA ASP A 2 9.31 24.74 27.66
C ASP A 2 8.31 23.60 27.49
N ILE A 3 8.26 23.04 26.28
CA ILE A 3 7.35 21.92 25.93
C ILE A 3 7.62 20.70 26.85
N LEU A 4 8.88 20.54 27.29
CA LEU A 4 9.34 19.54 28.26
C LEU A 4 8.84 19.79 29.69
N ALA A 5 8.56 21.04 30.06
CA ALA A 5 7.98 21.38 31.36
C ALA A 5 6.46 21.06 31.35
N GLU A 6 5.75 21.45 30.31
CA GLU A 6 4.31 21.14 30.12
C GLU A 6 4.05 19.64 29.99
N PHE A 7 4.99 18.87 29.41
CA PHE A 7 4.86 17.42 29.30
C PHE A 7 4.93 16.69 30.66
N ARG A 8 5.74 17.19 31.60
CA ARG A 8 5.83 16.62 32.95
C ARG A 8 4.58 16.89 33.77
N LYS A 9 3.90 18.02 33.51
CA LYS A 9 2.68 18.45 34.21
C LYS A 9 1.45 17.59 33.87
N GLY A 10 1.33 17.11 32.62
CA GLY A 10 0.16 16.32 32.19
C GLY A 10 0.11 14.85 32.68
N GLY A 11 1.09 14.41 33.47
CA GLY A 11 1.08 13.09 34.13
C GLY A 11 1.31 11.89 33.20
N ILE A 12 1.06 10.68 33.72
CA ILE A 12 1.36 9.40 33.05
C ILE A 12 0.61 9.25 31.71
N ALA A 13 -0.56 9.86 31.59
CA ALA A 13 -1.37 9.83 30.37
C ALA A 13 -0.74 10.54 29.17
N MET A 14 0.24 11.44 29.38
CA MET A 14 0.91 12.16 28.29
C MET A 14 1.81 11.27 27.44
N TYR A 15 2.41 10.22 28.00
CA TYR A 15 3.26 9.28 27.25
C TYR A 15 2.51 8.55 26.13
N PRO A 16 1.39 7.85 26.38
CA PRO A 16 0.63 7.22 25.31
C PRO A 16 0.05 8.25 24.33
N LEU A 17 -0.36 9.44 24.81
CA LEU A 17 -0.85 10.52 23.96
C LEU A 17 0.23 11.03 22.99
N ALA A 18 1.48 11.20 23.46
CA ALA A 18 2.60 11.62 22.63
C ALA A 18 2.92 10.60 21.54
N VAL A 19 2.96 9.31 21.89
CA VAL A 19 3.19 8.24 20.92
C VAL A 19 2.10 8.26 19.85
N LEU A 20 0.83 8.37 20.26
CA LEU A 20 -0.30 8.48 19.33
C LEU A 20 -0.18 9.71 18.42
N SER A 21 0.22 10.86 18.97
CA SER A 21 0.42 12.10 18.21
C SER A 21 1.52 11.96 17.15
N VAL A 22 2.66 11.36 17.51
CA VAL A 22 3.76 11.11 16.55
C VAL A 22 3.31 10.16 15.43
N LEU A 23 2.58 9.10 15.77
CA LEU A 23 2.03 8.17 14.78
C LEU A 23 1.06 8.87 13.81
N VAL A 24 0.16 9.71 14.34
CA VAL A 24 -0.77 10.52 13.54
C VAL A 24 -0.01 11.42 12.56
N VAL A 25 0.95 12.20 13.06
CA VAL A 25 1.72 13.12 12.22
C VAL A 25 2.49 12.36 11.15
N SER A 26 3.12 11.24 11.51
CA SER A 26 3.82 10.37 10.55
C SER A 26 2.90 9.91 9.43
N VAL A 27 1.70 9.42 9.75
CA VAL A 27 0.71 8.98 8.75
C VAL A 27 0.24 10.15 7.89
N ILE A 28 -0.04 11.31 8.50
CA ILE A 28 -0.48 12.50 7.76
C ILE A 28 0.57 12.91 6.72
N LEU A 29 1.85 12.95 7.09
CA LEU A 29 2.92 13.36 6.18
C LEU A 29 3.12 12.35 5.04
N GLU A 30 3.16 11.05 5.35
CA GLU A 30 3.23 9.98 4.34
C GLU A 30 2.08 10.11 3.34
N ARG A 31 0.85 10.26 3.85
CA ARG A 31 -0.37 10.34 3.03
C ARG A 31 -0.41 11.62 2.21
N LEU A 32 -0.02 12.75 2.78
CA LEU A 32 -0.02 14.04 2.09
C LEU A 32 0.96 14.00 0.91
N TRP A 33 2.16 13.46 1.11
CA TRP A 33 3.12 13.25 0.02
C TRP A 33 2.53 12.38 -1.09
N PHE A 34 1.94 11.23 -0.73
CA PHE A 34 1.32 10.31 -1.68
C PHE A 34 0.25 11.03 -2.54
N TRP A 35 -0.67 11.76 -1.90
CA TRP A 35 -1.75 12.47 -2.59
C TRP A 35 -1.24 13.59 -3.49
N LEU A 36 -0.27 14.39 -3.05
CA LEU A 36 0.33 15.45 -3.86
C LEU A 36 1.00 14.87 -5.13
N ARG A 37 1.70 13.75 -5.00
CA ARG A 37 2.33 13.10 -6.16
C ARG A 37 1.30 12.53 -7.14
N LEU A 38 0.24 11.92 -6.62
CA LEU A 38 -0.81 11.28 -7.44
C LEU A 38 -1.61 12.31 -8.25
N LEU A 39 -2.13 13.34 -7.58
CA LEU A 39 -3.01 14.34 -8.21
C LEU A 39 -2.35 15.15 -9.34
N ASN A 40 -1.01 15.21 -9.36
CA ASN A 40 -0.27 15.98 -10.36
C ASN A 40 -0.11 15.27 -11.71
N GLN A 41 -0.12 13.94 -11.77
CA GLN A 41 0.24 13.19 -12.99
C GLN A 41 -0.91 12.36 -13.57
N GLU A 42 -1.95 12.08 -12.77
CA GLU A 42 -3.03 11.16 -13.13
C GLU A 42 -3.71 11.51 -14.47
N LYS A 43 -4.04 12.78 -14.69
CA LYS A 43 -4.83 13.22 -15.85
C LYS A 43 -4.06 12.98 -17.14
N GLN A 44 -2.76 13.25 -17.12
CA GLN A 44 -1.89 13.07 -18.26
C GLN A 44 -1.73 11.59 -18.62
N ILE A 45 -1.64 10.71 -17.61
CA ILE A 45 -1.54 9.26 -17.82
C ILE A 45 -2.83 8.74 -18.46
N VAL A 46 -4.00 9.09 -17.90
CA VAL A 46 -5.29 8.66 -18.44
C VAL A 46 -5.46 9.11 -19.89
N THR A 47 -5.23 10.39 -20.18
CA THR A 47 -5.36 10.92 -21.54
C THR A 47 -4.44 10.21 -22.53
N ARG A 48 -3.16 10.02 -22.17
CA ARG A 48 -2.18 9.36 -23.06
C ARG A 48 -2.53 7.89 -23.33
N VAL A 49 -3.00 7.16 -22.33
CA VAL A 49 -3.41 5.75 -22.50
C VAL A 49 -4.67 5.66 -23.36
N LEU A 50 -5.67 6.50 -23.11
CA LEU A 50 -6.92 6.48 -23.89
C LEU A 50 -6.71 6.93 -25.34
N GLU A 51 -5.85 7.92 -25.59
CA GLU A 51 -5.47 8.33 -26.95
C GLU A 51 -4.74 7.21 -27.67
N ALA A 52 -3.74 6.60 -27.04
CA ALA A 52 -3.03 5.46 -27.62
C ALA A 52 -3.96 4.27 -27.88
N ALA A 53 -4.92 3.98 -27.00
CA ALA A 53 -5.86 2.87 -27.15
C ALA A 53 -6.81 3.02 -28.36
N ARG A 54 -7.02 4.25 -28.85
CA ARG A 54 -7.80 4.51 -30.07
C ARG A 54 -7.05 4.11 -31.34
N GLU A 55 -5.72 4.15 -31.30
CA GLU A 55 -4.86 3.91 -32.46
C GLU A 55 -4.22 2.53 -32.41
N ASP A 56 -3.56 2.21 -31.29
CA ASP A 56 -2.81 0.98 -31.08
C ASP A 56 -2.80 0.53 -29.60
N TRP A 57 -3.38 -0.63 -29.36
CA TRP A 57 -3.43 -1.27 -28.05
C TRP A 57 -2.05 -1.65 -27.48
N THR A 58 -1.05 -1.93 -28.32
CA THR A 58 0.34 -2.16 -27.85
C THR A 58 0.92 -0.93 -27.19
N ILE A 59 0.73 0.23 -27.82
CA ILE A 59 1.25 1.51 -27.34
C ILE A 59 0.52 1.89 -26.05
N ALA A 60 -0.80 1.71 -26.00
CA ALA A 60 -1.58 1.93 -24.79
C ALA A 60 -1.07 1.11 -23.60
N ARG A 61 -0.80 -0.19 -23.83
CA ARG A 61 -0.24 -1.09 -22.82
C ARG A 61 1.14 -0.62 -22.36
N ASP A 62 2.02 -0.28 -23.28
CA ASP A 62 3.40 0.13 -22.95
C ASP A 62 3.42 1.46 -22.18
N ILE A 63 2.54 2.42 -22.50
CA ILE A 63 2.37 3.66 -21.73
C ILE A 63 1.86 3.35 -20.33
N ALA A 64 0.83 2.50 -20.20
CA ALA A 64 0.29 2.11 -18.91
C ALA A 64 1.33 1.37 -18.05
N GLN A 65 2.16 0.52 -18.66
CA GLN A 65 3.24 -0.21 -18.00
C GLN A 65 4.31 0.74 -17.44
N ARG A 66 4.67 1.79 -18.18
CA ARG A 66 5.64 2.80 -17.72
C ARG A 66 5.09 3.66 -16.58
N ALA A 67 3.77 3.75 -16.44
CA ALA A 67 3.07 4.51 -15.40
C ALA A 67 2.70 3.66 -14.17
N MET A 68 3.21 2.43 -14.03
CA MET A 68 2.92 1.55 -12.89
C MET A 68 3.46 2.06 -11.54
N ASP A 69 4.24 3.14 -11.51
CA ASP A 69 4.57 3.83 -10.26
C ASP A 69 3.34 4.52 -9.64
N GLN A 70 2.29 4.75 -10.43
CA GLN A 70 1.02 5.33 -10.01
C GLN A 70 -0.11 4.29 -9.98
N PRO A 71 -1.05 4.40 -9.02
CA PRO A 71 -2.24 3.56 -8.97
C PRO A 71 -3.06 3.56 -10.26
N ILE A 72 -3.23 4.73 -10.89
CA ILE A 72 -4.00 4.85 -12.14
C ILE A 72 -3.33 4.10 -13.31
N GLY A 73 -1.99 4.06 -13.34
CA GLY A 73 -1.26 3.31 -14.36
C GLY A 73 -1.39 1.81 -14.16
N ARG A 74 -1.32 1.33 -12.91
CA ARG A 74 -1.58 -0.09 -12.59
C ARG A 74 -3.01 -0.50 -12.95
N PHE A 75 -3.97 0.36 -12.62
CA PHE A 75 -5.38 0.18 -12.96
C PHE A 75 -5.60 0.02 -14.46
N LEU A 76 -5.03 0.91 -15.28
CA LEU A 76 -5.17 0.85 -16.73
C LEU A 76 -4.35 -0.30 -17.36
N PHE A 77 -3.21 -0.65 -16.76
CA PHE A 77 -2.37 -1.73 -17.27
C PHE A 77 -2.97 -3.12 -17.06
N ALA A 78 -3.68 -3.35 -15.94
CA ALA A 78 -4.25 -4.65 -15.59
C ALA A 78 -5.09 -5.30 -16.72
N PRO A 79 -6.09 -4.63 -17.32
CA PRO A 79 -6.87 -5.21 -18.41
C PRO A 79 -6.08 -5.27 -19.74
N LEU A 80 -5.14 -4.33 -19.97
CA LEU A 80 -4.31 -4.27 -21.17
C LEU A 80 -3.23 -5.36 -21.24
N ASN A 81 -2.89 -5.96 -20.09
CA ASN A 81 -1.89 -7.01 -19.99
C ASN A 81 -2.47 -8.42 -20.19
N LEU A 82 -3.79 -8.56 -20.33
CA LEU A 82 -4.42 -9.86 -20.47
C LEU A 82 -4.13 -10.50 -21.84
N PRO A 83 -3.72 -11.78 -21.89
CA PRO A 83 -3.52 -12.49 -23.14
C PRO A 83 -4.88 -12.93 -23.73
N LYS A 84 -5.37 -12.23 -24.77
CA LYS A 84 -6.68 -12.48 -25.42
C LYS A 84 -7.84 -12.50 -24.40
N ALA A 85 -8.31 -11.33 -24.00
CA ALA A 85 -9.52 -11.21 -23.18
C ALA A 85 -10.76 -11.09 -24.08
N ASP A 86 -11.91 -11.58 -23.63
CA ASP A 86 -13.21 -11.10 -24.13
C ASP A 86 -13.62 -9.82 -23.37
N ALA A 87 -14.69 -9.17 -23.81
CA ALA A 87 -15.13 -7.91 -23.19
C ALA A 87 -15.49 -8.06 -21.70
N GLU A 88 -16.02 -9.22 -21.30
CA GLU A 88 -16.38 -9.46 -19.91
C GLU A 88 -15.15 -9.66 -19.03
N THR A 89 -14.15 -10.44 -19.49
CA THR A 89 -12.88 -10.57 -18.75
C THR A 89 -12.15 -9.24 -18.65
N PHE A 90 -12.21 -8.41 -19.70
CA PHE A 90 -11.63 -7.06 -19.70
C PHE A 90 -12.28 -6.17 -18.64
N ARG A 91 -13.63 -6.14 -18.59
CA ARG A 91 -14.40 -5.42 -17.58
C ARG A 91 -14.09 -5.92 -16.16
N LEU A 92 -14.04 -7.23 -15.97
CA LEU A 92 -13.74 -7.84 -14.67
C LEU A 92 -12.33 -7.45 -14.18
N ALA A 93 -11.35 -7.39 -15.07
CA ALA A 93 -10.00 -6.95 -14.72
C ALA A 93 -9.94 -5.46 -14.35
N LEU A 94 -10.71 -4.60 -15.03
CA LEU A 94 -10.88 -3.20 -14.63
C LEU A 94 -11.47 -3.10 -13.22
N GLU A 95 -12.58 -3.80 -12.94
CA GLU A 95 -13.25 -3.76 -11.65
C GLU A 95 -12.37 -4.28 -10.52
N SER A 96 -11.73 -5.42 -10.74
CA SER A 96 -10.82 -6.02 -9.76
C SER A 96 -9.62 -5.11 -9.48
N SER A 97 -9.02 -4.53 -10.52
CA SER A 97 -7.89 -3.62 -10.33
C SER A 97 -8.30 -2.30 -9.69
N ALA A 98 -9.51 -1.79 -9.97
CA ALA A 98 -10.04 -0.60 -9.32
C ALA A 98 -10.20 -0.83 -7.83
N ASP A 99 -10.83 -1.93 -7.42
CA ASP A 99 -11.04 -2.27 -6.01
C ASP A 99 -9.70 -2.42 -5.27
N HIS A 100 -8.75 -3.14 -5.87
CA HIS A 100 -7.41 -3.33 -5.30
C HIS A 100 -6.68 -1.99 -5.07
N GLU A 101 -6.61 -1.13 -6.09
CA GLU A 101 -5.88 0.14 -5.99
C GLU A 101 -6.60 1.14 -5.08
N LEU A 102 -7.94 1.24 -5.13
CA LEU A 102 -8.72 2.12 -4.27
C LEU A 102 -8.65 1.69 -2.79
N SER A 103 -8.63 0.38 -2.52
CA SER A 103 -8.39 -0.15 -1.19
C SER A 103 -6.99 0.21 -0.68
N GLY A 104 -5.97 0.11 -1.54
CA GLY A 104 -4.59 0.52 -1.22
C GLY A 104 -4.46 2.01 -0.87
N MET A 105 -5.25 2.88 -1.49
CA MET A 105 -5.28 4.32 -1.20
C MET A 105 -5.80 4.65 0.21
N ARG A 106 -6.66 3.79 0.79
CA ARG A 106 -7.24 3.94 2.16
C ARG A 106 -6.28 3.58 3.29
N ARG A 107 -5.03 3.22 2.98
CA ARG A 107 -4.04 2.89 4.01
C ARG A 107 -3.83 4.10 4.94
N GLY A 108 -3.69 3.85 6.24
CA GLY A 108 -3.60 4.91 7.26
C GLY A 108 -4.94 5.40 7.82
N ASP A 109 -6.07 5.20 7.12
CA ASP A 109 -7.39 5.66 7.57
C ASP A 109 -7.77 5.08 8.94
N LYS A 110 -7.54 3.78 9.15
CA LYS A 110 -7.82 3.10 10.43
C LYS A 110 -7.06 3.72 11.61
N LEU A 111 -5.83 4.19 11.38
CA LEU A 111 -5.03 4.82 12.43
C LEU A 111 -5.56 6.22 12.76
N LEU A 112 -5.92 7.00 11.74
CA LEU A 112 -6.53 8.31 11.93
C LEU A 112 -7.89 8.19 12.64
N GLU A 113 -8.73 7.23 12.23
CA GLU A 113 -10.01 6.93 12.86
C GLU A 113 -9.85 6.53 14.33
N ALA A 114 -8.89 5.65 14.62
CA ALA A 114 -8.56 5.30 15.99
C ALA A 114 -8.06 6.51 16.79
N ALA A 115 -7.22 7.37 16.22
CA ALA A 115 -6.72 8.56 16.90
C ALA A 115 -7.82 9.58 17.21
N ILE A 116 -8.80 9.76 16.30
CA ILE A 116 -9.96 10.63 16.52
C ILE A 116 -10.76 10.17 17.75
N ALA A 117 -10.93 8.87 17.94
CA ALA A 117 -11.66 8.31 19.07
C ALA A 117 -10.81 8.24 20.36
N LEU A 118 -9.55 7.81 20.26
CA LEU A 118 -8.71 7.51 21.43
C LEU A 118 -8.05 8.76 22.03
N ALA A 119 -7.65 9.74 21.22
CA ALA A 119 -6.92 10.91 21.74
C ALA A 119 -7.73 11.73 22.78
N PRO A 120 -9.04 12.01 22.58
CA PRO A 120 -9.85 12.70 23.59
C PRO A 120 -10.03 11.88 24.86
N LEU A 121 -10.17 10.55 24.74
CA LEU A 121 -10.32 9.64 25.87
C LEU A 121 -9.04 9.57 26.71
N LEU A 122 -7.87 9.54 26.06
CA LEU A 122 -6.57 9.62 26.73
C LEU A 122 -6.39 10.98 27.42
N GLY A 123 -6.83 12.07 26.77
CA GLY A 123 -6.83 13.40 27.35
C GLY A 123 -7.65 13.47 28.64
N LEU A 124 -8.91 13.00 28.58
CA LEU A 124 -9.81 12.91 29.72
C LEU A 124 -9.25 12.01 30.83
N PHE A 125 -8.69 10.85 30.48
CA PHE A 125 -8.01 9.98 31.44
C PHE A 125 -6.89 10.71 32.18
N GLY A 126 -6.10 11.52 31.47
CA GLY A 126 -5.09 12.39 32.09
C GLY A 126 -5.68 13.36 33.10
N THR A 127 -6.81 14.03 32.79
CA THR A 127 -7.47 14.90 33.78
C THR A 127 -7.92 14.15 35.02
N VAL A 128 -8.53 12.98 34.85
CA VAL A 128 -9.02 12.17 35.98
C VAL A 128 -7.85 11.74 36.87
N THR A 129 -6.75 11.25 36.28
CA THR A 129 -5.57 10.84 37.06
C THR A 129 -4.88 12.03 37.76
N GLY A 130 -4.78 13.19 37.10
CA GLY A 130 -4.22 14.41 37.69
C GLY A 130 -5.06 14.95 38.84
N LEU A 131 -6.38 14.92 38.71
CA LEU A 131 -7.30 15.28 39.79
C LEU A 131 -7.16 14.34 40.99
N ILE A 132 -7.10 13.02 40.76
CA ILE A 132 -6.87 12.03 41.82
C ILE A 132 -5.56 12.31 42.56
N GLN A 133 -4.48 12.62 41.85
CA GLN A 133 -3.18 12.94 42.48
C GLN A 133 -3.24 14.24 43.28
N SER A 134 -3.91 15.26 42.76
CA SER A 134 -4.06 16.56 43.43
C SER A 134 -4.83 16.43 44.75
N LEU A 135 -5.84 15.56 44.80
CA LEU A 135 -6.68 15.35 45.98
C LEU A 135 -6.09 14.37 47.01
N ARG A 136 -5.21 13.45 46.60
CA ARG A 136 -4.59 12.44 47.50
C ARG A 136 -3.79 13.03 48.66
N GLY A 137 -3.29 14.26 48.51
CA GLY A 137 -2.50 14.95 49.53
C GLY A 137 -3.30 15.73 50.55
N ILE A 138 -4.63 15.83 50.41
CA ILE A 138 -5.46 16.69 51.26
C ILE A 138 -5.82 15.94 52.55
N LYS A 139 -5.27 16.39 53.70
CA LYS A 139 -5.72 15.95 55.03
C LYS A 139 -6.78 16.90 55.58
N ILE A 140 -7.59 16.41 56.52
CA ILE A 140 -8.57 17.22 57.25
C ILE A 140 -7.78 18.30 58.03
N GLY A 141 -7.86 19.56 57.58
CA GLY A 141 -7.13 20.72 58.13
C GLY A 141 -6.20 21.43 57.14
N ASP A 142 -5.73 20.76 56.07
CA ASP A 142 -4.76 21.34 55.11
C ASP A 142 -5.36 22.43 54.21
N LEU A 143 -6.69 22.47 54.05
CA LEU A 143 -7.36 23.45 53.19
C LEU A 143 -7.39 24.87 53.78
N VAL A 144 -6.78 25.09 54.94
CA VAL A 144 -6.64 26.41 55.57
C VAL A 144 -5.30 27.06 55.23
N GLU A 145 -4.30 26.28 54.83
CA GLU A 145 -2.97 26.79 54.47
C GLU A 145 -2.91 27.24 53.00
N PRO A 146 -2.46 28.47 52.71
CA PRO A 146 -2.35 28.98 51.34
C PRO A 146 -1.49 28.11 50.41
N GLU A 147 -0.42 27.48 50.93
CA GLU A 147 0.43 26.58 50.12
C GLU A 147 -0.29 25.31 49.68
N SER A 148 -1.10 24.72 50.57
CA SER A 148 -1.88 23.52 50.27
C SER A 148 -2.95 23.81 49.22
N ILE A 149 -3.60 24.97 49.29
CA ILE A 149 -4.54 25.45 48.26
C ILE A 149 -3.83 25.67 46.92
N ALA A 150 -2.65 26.30 46.93
CA ALA A 150 -1.87 26.56 45.71
C ALA A 150 -1.43 25.25 45.03
N ARG A 151 -1.03 24.23 45.80
CA ARG A 151 -0.63 22.93 45.27
C ARG A 151 -1.79 22.19 44.59
N VAL A 152 -2.96 22.18 45.22
CA VAL A 152 -4.16 21.51 44.68
C VAL A 152 -4.66 22.22 43.42
N THR A 153 -4.76 23.55 43.46
CA THR A 153 -5.21 24.33 42.30
C THR A 153 -4.22 24.26 41.13
N GLY A 154 -2.91 24.21 41.41
CA GLY A 154 -1.87 23.93 40.42
C GLY A 154 -2.07 22.57 39.75
N GLY A 155 -2.18 21.48 40.52
CA GLY A 155 -2.35 20.13 39.97
C GLY A 155 -3.64 19.94 39.15
N ILE A 156 -4.73 20.63 39.54
CA ILE A 156 -5.96 20.67 38.74
C ILE A 156 -5.71 21.37 37.40
N GLY A 157 -5.07 22.54 37.42
CA GLY A 157 -4.73 23.29 36.20
C GLY A 157 -3.81 22.50 35.26
N GLU A 158 -2.80 21.83 35.81
CA GLU A 158 -1.87 20.96 35.07
C GLU A 158 -2.60 19.81 34.36
N SER A 159 -3.59 19.21 35.02
CA SER A 159 -4.35 18.10 34.47
C SER A 159 -5.15 18.49 33.21
N LEU A 160 -5.61 19.74 33.11
CA LEU A 160 -6.39 20.24 31.96
C LEU A 160 -5.59 20.30 30.66
N TYR A 161 -4.27 20.41 30.73
CA TYR A 161 -3.41 20.38 29.55
C TYR A 161 -3.51 19.04 28.80
N SER A 162 -3.69 17.92 29.51
CA SER A 162 -3.85 16.60 28.89
C SER A 162 -5.10 16.56 27.99
N THR A 163 -6.23 17.07 28.49
CA THR A 163 -7.47 17.13 27.71
C THR A 163 -7.36 18.07 26.52
N ALA A 164 -6.80 19.26 26.71
CA ALA A 164 -6.58 20.20 25.62
C ALA A 164 -5.72 19.56 24.51
N THR A 165 -4.62 18.91 24.88
CA THR A 165 -3.72 18.22 23.94
C THR A 165 -4.43 17.08 23.21
N GLY A 166 -5.19 16.24 23.92
CA GLY A 166 -5.94 15.14 23.31
C GLY A 166 -7.00 15.62 22.30
N MET A 167 -7.68 16.73 22.60
CA MET A 167 -8.62 17.36 21.68
C MET A 167 -7.92 17.91 20.44
N VAL A 168 -6.78 18.59 20.60
CA VAL A 168 -6.01 19.09 19.45
C VAL A 168 -5.59 17.95 18.52
N VAL A 169 -5.05 16.86 19.07
CA VAL A 169 -4.66 15.68 18.27
C VAL A 169 -5.86 15.09 17.53
N ALA A 170 -7.02 14.97 18.20
CA ALA A 170 -8.23 14.44 17.59
C ALA A 170 -8.76 15.33 16.46
N ILE A 171 -8.80 16.65 16.67
CA ILE A 171 -9.28 17.63 15.68
C ILE A 171 -8.39 17.60 14.43
N VAL A 172 -7.07 17.61 14.61
CA VAL A 172 -6.12 17.53 13.49
C VAL A 172 -6.29 16.21 12.74
N SER A 173 -6.39 15.09 13.47
CA SER A 173 -6.63 13.77 12.86
C SER A 173 -7.92 13.73 12.05
N LEU A 174 -9.01 14.31 12.57
CA LEU A 174 -10.30 14.37 11.90
C LEU A 174 -10.24 15.22 10.62
N ALA A 175 -9.59 16.38 10.67
CA ALA A 175 -9.46 17.25 9.51
C ALA A 175 -8.76 16.54 8.34
N PHE A 176 -7.62 15.88 8.61
CA PHE A 176 -6.90 15.14 7.59
C PHE A 176 -7.60 13.86 7.14
N TYR A 177 -8.27 13.15 8.05
CA TYR A 177 -9.11 12.01 7.69
C TYR A 177 -10.19 12.39 6.67
N ARG A 178 -10.91 13.50 6.92
CA ARG A 178 -11.94 14.00 5.99
C ARG A 178 -11.34 14.47 4.66
N LEU A 179 -10.18 15.10 4.70
CA LEU A 179 -9.46 15.51 3.49
C LEU A 179 -9.09 14.29 2.62
N PHE A 180 -8.53 13.24 3.21
CA PHE A 180 -8.14 12.03 2.48
C PHE A 180 -9.37 11.28 1.95
N GLN A 181 -10.48 11.22 2.70
CA GLN A 181 -11.74 10.69 2.19
C GLN A 181 -12.24 11.43 0.94
N ALA A 182 -12.14 12.77 0.93
CA ALA A 182 -12.54 13.56 -0.23
C ALA A 182 -11.65 13.24 -1.46
N PHE A 183 -10.35 13.04 -1.26
CA PHE A 183 -9.45 12.64 -2.33
C PHE A 183 -9.76 11.24 -2.88
N ILE A 184 -10.03 10.26 -2.00
CA ILE A 184 -10.44 8.90 -2.41
C ILE A 184 -11.73 8.96 -3.24
N PHE A 185 -12.72 9.71 -2.78
CA PHE A 185 -13.98 9.86 -3.52
C PHE A 185 -13.74 10.44 -4.92
N ASN A 186 -12.82 11.40 -5.06
CA ASN A 186 -12.44 11.91 -6.36
C ASN A 186 -11.75 10.85 -7.24
N GLN A 187 -10.87 10.01 -6.67
CA GLN A 187 -10.22 8.92 -7.39
C GLN A 187 -11.19 7.89 -7.90
N VAL A 188 -12.20 7.51 -7.11
CA VAL A 188 -13.26 6.58 -7.54
C VAL A 188 -13.90 7.09 -8.84
N ARG A 189 -14.23 8.38 -8.92
CA ARG A 189 -14.82 8.98 -10.13
C ARG A 189 -13.87 8.93 -11.34
N ILE A 190 -12.57 9.16 -11.11
CA ILE A 190 -11.57 9.11 -12.18
C ILE A 190 -11.42 7.68 -12.70
N PHE A 191 -11.31 6.70 -11.82
CA PHE A 191 -11.22 5.29 -12.18
C PHE A 191 -12.45 4.82 -12.94
N GLN A 192 -13.65 5.16 -12.47
CA GLN A 192 -14.90 4.83 -13.16
C GLN A 192 -14.95 5.43 -14.57
N ARG A 193 -14.61 6.72 -14.71
CA ARG A 193 -14.63 7.38 -16.03
C ARG A 193 -13.60 6.78 -16.98
N ALA A 194 -12.36 6.65 -16.52
CA ALA A 194 -11.27 6.11 -17.34
C ALA A 194 -11.51 4.64 -17.71
N GLY A 195 -12.02 3.84 -16.77
CA GLY A 195 -12.38 2.44 -17.00
C GLY A 195 -13.51 2.30 -18.02
N ASN A 196 -14.58 3.08 -17.87
CA ASN A 196 -15.68 3.08 -18.83
C ASN A 196 -15.24 3.51 -20.23
N ASP A 197 -14.45 4.59 -20.33
CA ASP A 197 -13.93 5.07 -21.61
C ASP A 197 -13.04 4.00 -22.28
N LEU A 198 -12.18 3.33 -21.51
CA LEU A 198 -11.32 2.27 -22.01
C LEU A 198 -12.11 1.02 -22.42
N GLU A 199 -13.11 0.61 -21.64
CA GLU A 199 -14.00 -0.51 -21.96
C GLU A 199 -14.81 -0.23 -23.23
N LEU A 200 -15.32 0.99 -23.40
CA LEU A 200 -16.05 1.39 -24.60
C LEU A 200 -15.15 1.31 -25.84
N LEU A 201 -13.91 1.80 -25.75
CA LEU A 201 -12.94 1.66 -26.84
C LEU A 201 -12.67 0.19 -27.16
N TYR A 202 -12.52 -0.63 -26.13
CA TYR A 202 -12.29 -2.07 -26.29
C TYR A 202 -13.45 -2.77 -27.00
N ARG A 203 -14.69 -2.43 -26.66
CA ARG A 203 -15.90 -2.98 -27.30
C ARG A 203 -16.08 -2.48 -28.75
N GLN A 204 -15.70 -1.23 -29.03
CA GLN A 204 -15.84 -0.64 -30.38
C GLN A 204 -14.75 -1.10 -31.35
N SER A 205 -13.53 -1.31 -30.88
CA SER A 205 -12.37 -1.62 -31.71
C SER A 205 -11.45 -2.59 -30.99
N PRO A 206 -11.83 -3.88 -30.84
CA PRO A 206 -11.05 -4.84 -30.10
C PRO A 206 -9.67 -5.04 -30.72
N PRO A 207 -8.63 -5.35 -29.92
CA PRO A 207 -7.28 -5.53 -30.41
C PRO A 207 -7.20 -6.66 -31.43
N ASN A 208 -6.46 -6.45 -32.52
CA ASN A 208 -6.08 -7.55 -33.40
C ASN A 208 -4.94 -8.34 -32.76
N TYR A 209 -5.32 -9.35 -31.99
CA TYR A 209 -4.42 -10.14 -31.17
C TYR A 209 -3.32 -10.90 -31.93
N ASP A 210 -3.48 -11.11 -33.23
CA ASP A 210 -2.46 -11.81 -34.01
C ASP A 210 -1.24 -10.91 -34.26
N LEU A 211 -1.43 -9.58 -34.33
CA LEU A 211 -0.35 -8.59 -34.39
C LEU A 211 0.34 -8.39 -33.03
N LEU A 212 -0.43 -8.46 -31.93
CA LEU A 212 0.11 -8.35 -30.55
C LEU A 212 1.06 -9.51 -30.19
N ARG A 213 0.80 -10.70 -30.74
CA ARG A 213 1.65 -11.87 -30.55
C ARG A 213 3.00 -11.70 -31.24
N LEU A 214 2.98 -11.23 -32.49
CA LEU A 214 4.20 -11.02 -33.29
C LEU A 214 5.13 -9.98 -32.64
N SER A 215 4.58 -8.89 -32.09
CA SER A 215 5.38 -7.88 -31.39
C SER A 215 5.93 -8.37 -30.04
N ALA A 216 5.13 -9.14 -29.28
CA ALA A 216 5.58 -9.75 -28.02
C ALA A 216 6.65 -10.84 -28.22
N GLU A 217 6.53 -11.67 -29.26
CA GLU A 217 7.54 -12.66 -29.64
C GLU A 217 8.82 -11.99 -30.12
N THR A 218 8.71 -10.89 -30.89
CA THR A 218 9.88 -10.11 -31.32
C THR A 218 10.62 -9.51 -30.13
N GLN A 219 9.91 -8.84 -29.20
CA GLN A 219 10.52 -8.29 -27.98
C GLN A 219 11.16 -9.36 -27.09
N ASN A 220 10.53 -10.54 -26.95
CA ASN A 220 11.13 -11.65 -26.21
C ASN A 220 12.39 -12.17 -26.92
N SER A 221 12.36 -12.31 -28.25
CA SER A 221 13.50 -12.78 -29.05
C SER A 221 14.70 -11.84 -28.95
N GLU A 222 14.46 -10.53 -28.95
CA GLU A 222 15.50 -9.51 -28.73
C GLU A 222 16.05 -9.57 -27.30
N ARG A 223 15.19 -9.78 -26.29
CA ARG A 223 15.62 -10.00 -24.90
C ARG A 223 16.47 -11.25 -24.72
N TYR A 224 16.09 -12.37 -25.34
CA TYR A 224 16.87 -13.62 -25.32
C TYR A 224 18.18 -13.50 -26.10
N SER A 225 18.20 -12.72 -27.18
CA SER A 225 19.42 -12.46 -27.96
C SER A 225 20.39 -11.53 -27.22
N ALA A 226 19.89 -10.48 -26.56
CA ALA A 226 20.70 -9.56 -25.76
C ALA A 226 21.29 -10.21 -24.49
N ALA A 227 20.60 -11.20 -23.91
CA ALA A 227 21.08 -11.93 -22.74
C ALA A 227 22.18 -12.97 -23.06
N ASN A 228 22.39 -13.31 -24.34
CA ASN A 228 23.31 -14.36 -24.79
C ASN A 228 24.57 -13.84 -25.52
N TYR A 229 24.84 -12.53 -25.52
CA TYR A 229 26.13 -12.03 -25.97
C TYR A 229 27.18 -12.22 -24.87
N PRO A 230 28.25 -13.02 -25.09
CA PRO A 230 29.39 -13.04 -24.19
C PRO A 230 30.03 -11.66 -24.19
N THR A 231 30.39 -11.16 -23.01
CA THR A 231 31.26 -9.99 -22.87
C THR A 231 32.52 -10.25 -23.68
N GLU A 232 32.71 -9.48 -24.76
CA GLU A 232 33.82 -9.61 -25.69
C GLU A 232 35.13 -9.44 -24.91
N ILE A 233 35.92 -10.52 -24.86
CA ILE A 233 37.22 -10.52 -24.20
C ILE A 233 38.12 -9.63 -25.06
N THR A 234 38.52 -8.48 -24.49
CA THR A 234 39.48 -7.57 -25.10
C THR A 234 40.78 -8.33 -25.40
N PRO A 235 41.34 -8.30 -26.62
CA PRO A 235 42.56 -9.03 -26.91
C PRO A 235 43.73 -8.34 -26.21
N ALA A 236 44.35 -9.05 -25.27
CA ALA A 236 45.58 -8.63 -24.62
C ALA A 236 46.73 -8.61 -25.65
N THR A 237 47.41 -7.46 -25.71
CA THR A 237 48.64 -7.24 -26.47
C THR A 237 49.74 -8.21 -26.03
N THR A 238 50.32 -8.91 -27.01
CA THR A 238 51.47 -9.81 -26.89
C THR A 238 52.72 -9.07 -26.37
N PRO A 239 53.57 -9.74 -25.59
CA PRO A 239 54.99 -9.80 -25.98
C PRO A 239 55.55 -11.22 -25.99
N ASN A 240 56.53 -11.42 -26.87
CA ASN A 240 57.17 -12.68 -27.26
C ASN A 240 58.29 -13.09 -26.24
N PRO A 241 59.04 -14.19 -26.42
CA PRO A 241 59.01 -15.35 -25.51
C PRO A 241 60.37 -15.64 -24.83
N THR A 242 60.40 -16.38 -23.72
CA THR A 242 61.58 -17.17 -23.31
C THR A 242 61.18 -18.33 -22.38
N THR A 243 61.42 -19.55 -22.86
CA THR A 243 61.87 -20.81 -22.23
C THR A 243 61.56 -21.10 -20.75
N SER A 244 60.92 -22.25 -20.46
CA SER A 244 61.48 -23.43 -19.72
C SER A 244 60.39 -24.27 -19.01
N GLU A 245 60.27 -25.53 -19.44
CA GLU A 245 60.17 -26.79 -18.66
C GLU A 245 59.02 -27.13 -17.66
N THR A 246 58.59 -28.41 -17.78
CA THR A 246 58.02 -29.35 -16.77
C THR A 246 56.60 -29.08 -16.21
N THR A 247 55.69 -30.02 -15.89
CA THR A 247 55.51 -31.49 -15.93
C THR A 247 54.10 -31.79 -15.34
N THR A 248 53.32 -32.75 -15.90
CA THR A 248 52.28 -33.65 -15.29
C THR A 248 51.14 -33.03 -14.44
N THR A 249 49.84 -33.27 -14.60
CA THR A 249 49.02 -34.51 -14.38
C THR A 249 47.56 -34.06 -14.62
N GLN A 250 46.79 -34.55 -15.60
CA GLN A 250 45.87 -35.70 -15.52
C GLN A 250 45.06 -35.78 -14.21
N ASP A 251 43.80 -35.33 -14.21
CA ASP A 251 42.74 -36.22 -13.75
C ASP A 251 41.33 -35.81 -14.17
N SER A 252 40.52 -36.84 -14.32
CA SER A 252 39.22 -36.93 -14.98
C SER A 252 38.12 -37.28 -13.96
N PHE A 253 36.86 -37.25 -14.42
CA PHE A 253 35.63 -37.68 -13.72
C PHE A 253 35.05 -36.65 -12.71
N ASN A 254 33.74 -36.46 -12.51
CA ASN A 254 32.59 -37.33 -12.74
C ASN A 254 31.29 -36.47 -12.64
N TYR A 255 30.28 -36.71 -13.49
CA TYR A 255 28.90 -36.24 -13.29
C TYR A 255 28.07 -37.35 -12.65
N PRO A 256 27.09 -37.05 -11.77
CA PRO A 256 25.95 -37.92 -11.58
C PRO A 256 24.62 -37.33 -12.10
N ARG A 257 23.82 -38.27 -12.61
CA ARG A 257 22.59 -38.14 -13.40
C ARG A 257 21.34 -37.79 -12.57
N ARG A 258 20.34 -37.28 -13.30
CA ARG A 258 18.89 -37.19 -12.97
C ARG A 258 18.27 -38.52 -12.49
N ARG A 259 17.21 -38.41 -11.69
CA ARG A 259 16.15 -39.42 -11.49
C ARG A 259 14.76 -38.76 -11.27
N PRO A 260 13.63 -39.47 -11.44
CA PRO A 260 12.60 -39.09 -12.43
C PRO A 260 11.18 -38.80 -11.87
N GLN A 261 10.31 -38.40 -12.81
CA GLN A 261 8.84 -38.23 -12.73
C GLN A 261 8.09 -39.31 -11.93
N ARG A 262 7.05 -38.89 -11.20
CA ARG A 262 5.88 -39.70 -10.85
C ARG A 262 4.63 -39.07 -11.47
N ASN A 263 3.92 -39.86 -12.26
CA ASN A 263 2.54 -39.64 -12.68
C ASN A 263 1.80 -40.99 -12.60
N PHE A 264 0.46 -40.96 -12.57
CA PHE A 264 -0.61 -42.00 -12.58
C PHE A 264 -1.58 -41.69 -11.42
N GLY A 265 -2.82 -41.18 -11.64
CA GLY A 265 -3.98 -41.82 -12.29
C GLY A 265 -4.74 -42.62 -11.21
N GLU A 266 -6.04 -42.48 -10.88
CA GLU A 266 -7.28 -42.32 -11.68
C GLU A 266 -8.49 -41.99 -10.75
N PRO A 267 -9.73 -41.76 -11.27
CA PRO A 267 -10.85 -41.08 -10.60
C PRO A 267 -11.89 -42.02 -9.96
N TYR A 268 -12.72 -41.48 -9.05
CA TYR A 268 -13.91 -42.15 -8.51
C TYR A 268 -15.20 -41.51 -9.06
N GLU A 269 -16.02 -42.33 -9.71
CA GLU A 269 -17.39 -42.05 -10.18
C GLU A 269 -18.42 -42.03 -9.03
N ALA A 270 -19.56 -41.44 -9.37
CA ALA A 270 -20.73 -41.16 -8.56
C ALA A 270 -21.52 -42.38 -8.07
N SER A 271 -22.21 -42.21 -6.95
CA SER A 271 -23.40 -42.97 -6.60
C SER A 271 -24.48 -42.03 -6.08
N THR A 272 -25.61 -42.06 -6.78
CA THR A 272 -26.92 -41.53 -6.42
C THR A 272 -27.45 -42.20 -5.15
N ASP A 273 -28.02 -41.43 -4.23
CA ASP A 273 -29.19 -41.93 -3.50
C ASP A 273 -30.15 -40.79 -3.12
N ASN A 274 -31.42 -41.11 -3.24
CA ASN A 274 -32.58 -40.24 -3.31
C ASN A 274 -33.49 -40.66 -2.15
N ASN A 275 -33.69 -39.81 -1.13
CA ASN A 275 -34.84 -39.94 -0.22
C ASN A 275 -35.02 -38.70 0.69
N SER A 276 -35.99 -37.86 0.34
CA SER A 276 -36.97 -37.28 1.28
C SER A 276 -38.20 -38.20 1.26
N PRO A 277 -39.07 -38.29 2.29
CA PRO A 277 -39.51 -37.19 3.17
C PRO A 277 -39.66 -37.59 4.67
N ASP A 278 -39.81 -36.60 5.56
CA ASP A 278 -40.99 -36.47 6.42
C ASP A 278 -40.81 -35.43 7.54
N SER A 279 -41.96 -34.80 7.83
CA SER A 279 -42.33 -33.89 8.90
C SER A 279 -42.08 -34.41 10.31
N GLU A 280 -41.79 -33.51 11.26
CA GLU A 280 -42.59 -33.21 12.47
C GLU A 280 -41.75 -32.58 13.61
N ASN A 281 -42.22 -31.39 14.03
CA ASN A 281 -42.57 -31.05 15.42
C ASN A 281 -41.47 -31.00 16.50
N SER A 282 -41.04 -29.78 16.87
CA SER A 282 -41.08 -29.20 18.25
C SER A 282 -40.50 -27.79 18.27
#